data_AF-A0A1E3XEI1-F1
#
_entry.id   AF-A0A1E3XEI1-F1
#
_cell.length_a   1.000
_cell.length_b   1.000
_cell.length_c   1.000
_cell.angle_alpha   90.00
_cell.angle_beta   90.00
_cell.angle_gamma   90.00
#
_symmetry.space_group_name_H-M   'P 1'
#
loop_
_entity.id
_entity.type
_entity.pdbx_description
1 polymer ?
#
loop_
_entity_poly.entity_id
_entity_poly.type
_entity_poly.pdbx_seq_one_letter_code
_entity_poly.pdbx_strand_id
1 'polypeptide(L)'
;MKESLRYLNNAKEILKKSPIEDNRYADVKYVKEACGAAYLAILNSIDEYLQNKGLSKKEMPKSVDAYRKALRKYLAVHDGKLLRQFEDLYDELHIAGNYRGDLHHVKVVKEALKAAKSFIEKIAK
;
A
#
# COMPACT_ATOMS: atom_id res chain seq x y z
N MET A 1 -10.58 0.99 -9.44
CA MET A 1 -10.61 0.19 -8.19
C MET A 1 -10.32 -1.28 -8.41
N LYS A 2 -10.73 -1.86 -9.55
CA LYS A 2 -10.47 -3.28 -9.84
C LYS A 2 -8.97 -3.61 -9.86
N GLU A 3 -8.13 -2.66 -10.30
CA GLU A 3 -6.70 -2.88 -10.46
C GLU A 3 -5.94 -2.81 -9.13
N SER A 4 -6.23 -1.81 -8.28
CA SER A 4 -5.67 -1.75 -6.92
C SER A 4 -5.97 -3.01 -6.11
N LEU A 5 -7.20 -3.53 -6.16
CA LEU A 5 -7.55 -4.80 -5.50
C LEU A 5 -6.84 -6.02 -6.11
N ARG A 6 -6.57 -6.02 -7.42
CA ARG A 6 -5.79 -7.07 -8.08
C ARG A 6 -4.36 -7.14 -7.53
N TYR A 7 -3.69 -5.99 -7.39
CA TYR A 7 -2.34 -5.92 -6.79
C TYR A 7 -2.32 -6.38 -5.34
N LEU A 8 -3.33 -6.00 -4.55
CA LEU A 8 -3.43 -6.45 -3.16
C LEU A 8 -3.67 -7.97 -3.05
N ASN A 9 -4.43 -8.56 -3.97
CA ASN A 9 -4.60 -10.02 -4.02
C ASN A 9 -3.30 -10.71 -4.43
N ASN A 10 -2.57 -10.17 -5.41
CA ASN A 10 -1.24 -10.68 -5.78
C ASN A 10 -0.28 -10.67 -4.58
N ALA A 11 -0.28 -9.60 -3.77
CA ALA A 11 0.52 -9.55 -2.55
C ALA A 11 0.24 -10.73 -1.61
N LYS A 12 -1.05 -11.08 -1.42
CA LYS A 12 -1.43 -12.24 -0.60
C LYS A 12 -0.97 -13.56 -1.21
N GLU A 13 -1.09 -13.73 -2.53
CA GLU A 13 -0.64 -14.95 -3.21
C GLU A 13 0.88 -15.11 -3.17
N ILE A 14 1.64 -14.01 -3.28
CA ILE A 14 3.09 -14.03 -3.10
C ILE A 14 3.44 -14.46 -1.68
N LEU A 15 2.77 -13.88 -0.67
CA LEU A 15 3.05 -14.17 0.73
C LEU A 15 2.81 -15.65 1.10
N LYS A 16 1.82 -16.31 0.46
CA LYS A 16 1.56 -17.75 0.65
C LYS A 16 2.72 -18.66 0.22
N LYS A 17 3.65 -18.17 -0.60
CA LYS A 17 4.82 -18.94 -1.03
C LYS A 17 5.88 -19.06 0.05
N SER A 18 5.83 -18.21 1.08
CA SER A 18 6.76 -18.26 2.22
C SER A 18 6.22 -19.23 3.28
N PRO A 19 6.99 -20.28 3.66
CA PRO A 19 6.67 -21.10 4.82
C PRO A 19 6.54 -20.26 6.09
N ILE A 20 5.73 -20.74 7.03
CA ILE A 20 5.59 -20.12 8.35
C ILE A 20 6.23 -21.02 9.40
N GLU A 21 7.21 -20.48 10.11
CA GLU A 21 7.95 -21.13 11.20
C GLU A 21 7.94 -20.18 12.40
N ASP A 22 7.55 -20.67 13.59
CA ASP A 22 7.49 -19.87 14.83
C ASP A 22 6.76 -18.53 14.69
N ASN A 23 5.62 -18.52 13.98
CA ASN A 23 4.83 -17.33 13.66
C ASN A 23 5.58 -16.26 12.84
N ARG A 24 6.61 -16.66 12.09
CA ARG A 24 7.36 -15.80 11.18
C ARG A 24 7.36 -16.39 9.78
N TYR A 25 7.39 -15.52 8.78
CA TYR A 25 7.66 -15.94 7.41
C TYR A 25 9.14 -16.29 7.27
N ALA A 26 9.44 -17.53 6.90
CA ALA A 26 10.81 -18.05 6.85
C ALA A 26 11.59 -17.46 5.68
N ASP A 27 10.92 -17.22 4.54
CA ASP A 27 11.54 -16.61 3.37
C ASP A 27 11.17 -15.12 3.27
N VAL A 28 12.15 -14.26 3.57
CA VAL A 28 12.04 -12.80 3.53
C VAL A 28 11.81 -12.27 2.11
N LYS A 29 12.27 -12.97 1.07
CA LYS A 29 12.11 -12.53 -0.33
C LYS A 29 10.63 -12.37 -0.66
N TYR A 30 9.82 -13.38 -0.34
CA TYR A 30 8.38 -13.33 -0.59
C TYR A 30 7.68 -12.29 0.27
N VAL A 31 8.18 -11.99 1.48
CA VAL A 31 7.63 -10.90 2.29
C VAL A 31 7.91 -9.54 1.63
N LYS A 32 9.13 -9.30 1.16
CA LYS A 32 9.51 -8.07 0.46
C LYS A 32 8.66 -7.86 -0.79
N GLU A 33 8.54 -8.89 -1.62
CA GLU A 33 7.71 -8.87 -2.84
C GLU A 33 6.23 -8.59 -2.52
N ALA A 34 5.68 -9.24 -1.50
CA ALA A 34 4.30 -9.02 -1.07
C ALA A 34 4.06 -7.59 -0.58
N CYS A 35 4.97 -7.05 0.25
CA CYS A 35 4.87 -5.68 0.74
C CYS A 35 4.99 -4.67 -0.40
N GLY A 36 5.88 -4.90 -1.37
CA GLY A 36 6.01 -4.08 -2.56
C GLY A 36 4.73 -4.07 -3.41
N ALA A 37 4.15 -5.25 -3.67
CA ALA A 37 2.89 -5.36 -4.39
C ALA A 37 1.72 -4.67 -3.67
N ALA A 38 1.66 -4.78 -2.33
CA ALA A 38 0.63 -4.11 -1.53
C ALA A 38 0.79 -2.57 -1.55
N TYR A 39 2.02 -2.07 -1.50
CA TYR A 39 2.27 -0.64 -1.64
C TYR A 39 1.89 -0.11 -3.04
N LEU A 40 2.16 -0.88 -4.11
CA LEU A 40 1.68 -0.55 -5.45
C LEU A 40 0.15 -0.52 -5.54
N ALA A 41 -0.55 -1.41 -4.82
CA ALA A 41 -2.02 -1.37 -4.73
C ALA A 41 -2.53 -0.03 -4.15
N ILE A 42 -1.84 0.48 -3.13
CA ILE A 42 -2.14 1.79 -2.51
C ILE A 42 -1.96 2.91 -3.53
N LEU A 43 -0.81 2.97 -4.21
CA LEU A 43 -0.53 4.00 -5.21
C LEU A 43 -1.55 3.97 -6.36
N ASN A 44 -1.84 2.78 -6.89
CA ASN A 44 -2.84 2.61 -7.93
C ASN A 44 -4.23 3.11 -7.50
N SER A 45 -4.62 2.91 -6.23
CA SER A 45 -5.91 3.42 -5.74
C SER A 45 -5.97 4.94 -5.70
N ILE A 46 -4.84 5.59 -5.37
CA ILE A 46 -4.74 7.06 -5.38
C ILE A 46 -4.79 7.56 -6.83
N ASP A 47 -4.04 6.92 -7.75
CA ASP A 47 -4.04 7.29 -9.17
C ASP A 47 -5.43 7.16 -9.79
N GLU A 48 -6.15 6.07 -9.51
CA GLU A 48 -7.53 5.88 -9.97
C GLU A 48 -8.46 6.99 -9.45
N TYR A 49 -8.34 7.36 -8.17
CA TYR A 49 -9.11 8.48 -7.61
C TYR A 49 -8.78 9.81 -8.30
N LEU A 50 -7.50 10.11 -8.51
CA LEU A 50 -7.06 11.35 -9.15
C LEU A 50 -7.50 11.41 -10.62
N GLN A 51 -7.48 10.30 -11.34
CA GLN A 51 -8.01 10.20 -12.70
C GLN A 51 -9.52 10.48 -12.73
N ASN A 52 -10.28 9.95 -11.77
CA ASN A 52 -11.70 10.24 -11.64
C ASN A 52 -11.99 11.72 -11.31
N LYS A 53 -11.01 12.45 -10.76
CA LYS A 53 -11.06 13.92 -10.59
C LYS A 53 -10.64 14.70 -11.85
N GLY A 54 -10.35 14.01 -12.96
CA GLY A 54 -10.04 14.61 -14.25
C GLY A 54 -8.57 14.95 -14.47
N LEU A 55 -7.66 14.49 -13.60
CA LEU A 55 -6.23 14.74 -13.79
C LEU A 55 -5.69 13.90 -14.95
N SER A 56 -4.86 14.52 -15.78
CA SER A 56 -4.18 13.85 -16.89
C SER A 56 -2.97 13.03 -16.41
N LYS A 57 -2.48 12.14 -17.28
CA LYS A 57 -1.26 11.35 -17.02
C LYS A 57 -0.02 12.22 -16.70
N LYS A 58 0.05 13.45 -17.22
CA LYS A 58 1.18 14.36 -16.94
C LYS A 58 1.13 14.94 -15.53
N GLU A 59 -0.06 15.02 -14.95
CA GLU A 59 -0.31 15.55 -13.60
C GLU A 59 -0.26 14.46 -12.52
N MET A 60 -0.14 13.18 -12.92
CA MET A 60 -0.05 12.07 -11.98
C MET A 60 1.21 12.15 -11.12
N PRO A 61 1.11 11.82 -9.82
CA PRO A 61 2.27 11.76 -8.94
C PRO A 61 3.33 10.77 -9.42
N LYS A 62 4.61 11.14 -9.27
CA LYS A 62 5.76 10.29 -9.66
C LYS A 62 6.74 10.00 -8.53
N SER A 63 6.48 10.55 -7.35
CA SER A 63 7.30 10.38 -6.15
C SER A 63 6.40 10.38 -4.92
N VAL A 64 6.87 9.81 -3.82
CA VAL A 64 6.12 9.81 -2.55
C VAL A 64 5.71 11.22 -2.15
N ASP A 65 6.59 12.21 -2.32
CA ASP A 65 6.26 13.62 -2.03
C ASP A 65 5.17 14.19 -2.93
N ALA A 66 5.13 13.77 -4.20
CA ALA A 66 4.04 14.13 -5.10
C ALA A 66 2.71 13.49 -4.66
N TYR A 67 2.73 12.23 -4.21
CA TYR A 67 1.54 11.56 -3.65
C TYR A 67 1.06 12.27 -2.39
N ARG A 68 1.96 12.62 -1.46
CA ARG A 68 1.65 13.41 -0.26
C ARG A 68 0.96 14.73 -0.61
N LYS A 69 1.50 15.47 -1.58
CA LYS A 69 0.91 16.73 -2.06
C LYS A 69 -0.47 16.50 -2.70
N ALA A 70 -0.63 15.44 -3.49
CA ALA A 70 -1.92 15.10 -4.10
C ALA A 70 -2.97 14.71 -3.06
N LEU A 71 -2.63 13.89 -2.08
CA LEU A 71 -3.53 13.54 -0.96
C LEU A 71 -3.96 14.80 -0.19
N ARG A 72 -3.03 15.72 0.10
CA ARG A 72 -3.34 17.01 0.74
C ARG A 72 -4.25 17.90 -0.11
N LYS A 73 -4.07 17.91 -1.43
CA LYS A 73 -4.85 18.77 -2.32
C LYS A 73 -6.25 18.22 -2.59
N TYR A 74 -6.37 16.91 -2.81
CA TYR A 74 -7.59 16.31 -3.38
C TYR A 74 -8.36 15.42 -2.40
N LEU A 75 -7.77 15.01 -1.28
CA LEU A 75 -8.40 14.12 -0.28
C LEU A 75 -8.36 14.65 1.16
N ALA A 76 -7.88 15.88 1.38
CA ALA A 76 -7.78 16.49 2.72
C ALA A 76 -9.11 16.92 3.35
N VAL A 77 -10.24 16.57 2.75
CA VAL A 77 -11.58 16.85 3.32
C VAL A 77 -11.79 16.13 4.67
N HIS A 78 -10.93 15.15 5.01
CA HIS A 78 -11.01 14.35 6.25
C HIS A 78 -9.88 14.62 7.27
N ASP A 79 -9.61 15.88 7.61
CA ASP A 79 -8.81 16.28 8.79
C ASP A 79 -7.41 15.61 8.89
N GLY A 80 -6.77 15.42 7.72
CA GLY A 80 -5.43 14.82 7.60
C GLY A 80 -5.33 13.34 7.99
N LYS A 81 -6.42 12.68 8.41
CA LYS A 81 -6.39 11.28 8.87
C LYS A 81 -5.95 10.32 7.77
N LEU A 82 -6.40 10.55 6.54
CA LEU A 82 -6.02 9.72 5.40
C LEU A 82 -4.53 9.89 5.05
N LEU A 83 -4.01 11.11 5.14
CA LEU A 83 -2.58 11.35 4.91
C LEU A 83 -1.72 10.62 5.94
N ARG A 84 -2.09 10.70 7.24
CA ARG A 84 -1.37 9.95 8.30
C ARG A 84 -1.38 8.44 8.01
N GLN A 85 -2.54 7.89 7.64
CA GLN A 85 -2.63 6.47 7.27
C GLN A 85 -1.77 6.12 6.04
N PHE A 86 -1.62 7.04 5.08
CA PHE A 86 -0.70 6.84 3.95
C PHE A 86 0.76 6.83 4.39
N GLU A 87 1.17 7.73 5.30
CA GLU A 87 2.54 7.73 5.84
C GLU A 87 2.83 6.43 6.59
N ASP A 88 1.92 5.98 7.46
CA ASP A 88 2.08 4.71 8.19
C ASP A 88 2.28 3.54 7.22
N LEU A 89 1.47 3.47 6.16
CA LEU A 89 1.57 2.41 5.14
C LEU A 89 2.83 2.53 4.27
N TYR A 90 3.32 3.75 4.02
CA TYR A 90 4.60 3.97 3.36
C TYR A 90 5.76 3.43 4.21
N ASP A 91 5.79 3.79 5.48
CA ASP A 91 6.85 3.35 6.40
C ASP A 91 6.80 1.82 6.61
N GLU A 92 5.61 1.25 6.80
CA GLU A 92 5.44 -0.19 7.03
C GLU A 92 5.68 -1.03 5.76
N LEU A 93 4.96 -0.77 4.67
CA LEU A 93 4.98 -1.65 3.50
C LEU A 93 6.14 -1.33 2.56
N HIS A 94 6.43 -0.05 2.33
CA HIS A 94 7.48 0.32 1.40
C HIS A 94 8.86 0.28 2.06
N ILE A 95 9.04 0.99 3.19
CA ILE A 95 10.36 1.10 3.82
C ILE A 95 10.72 -0.16 4.60
N ALA A 96 9.97 -0.50 5.65
CA ALA A 96 10.29 -1.64 6.51
C ALA A 96 10.10 -2.97 5.77
N GLY A 97 8.95 -3.17 5.13
CA GLY A 97 8.60 -4.42 4.45
C GLY A 97 9.37 -4.66 3.17
N ASN A 98 9.17 -3.83 2.14
CA ASN A 98 9.74 -4.05 0.81
C ASN A 98 11.23 -3.69 0.72
N TYR A 99 11.63 -2.51 1.17
CA TYR A 99 12.99 -2.04 0.96
C TYR A 99 13.98 -2.73 1.90
N ARG A 100 13.74 -2.64 3.21
CA ARG A 100 14.63 -3.19 4.24
C ARG A 100 14.44 -4.68 4.47
N GLY A 101 13.19 -5.16 4.45
CA GLY A 101 12.88 -6.56 4.74
C GLY A 101 12.80 -6.87 6.23
N ASP A 102 12.44 -5.88 7.05
CA ASP A 102 12.41 -5.97 8.52
C ASP A 102 11.11 -6.61 9.05
N LEU A 103 10.10 -6.77 8.19
CA LEU A 103 8.84 -7.40 8.55
C LEU A 103 8.93 -8.92 8.40
N HIS A 104 8.80 -9.64 9.52
CA HIS A 104 8.88 -11.11 9.55
C HIS A 104 7.69 -11.76 10.23
N HIS A 105 7.16 -11.12 11.28
CA HIS A 105 6.11 -11.71 12.10
C HIS A 105 4.78 -11.74 11.36
N VAL A 106 4.13 -12.91 11.32
CA VAL A 106 2.94 -13.18 10.52
C VAL A 106 1.81 -12.20 10.83
N LYS A 107 1.57 -11.89 12.11
CA LYS A 107 0.52 -10.94 12.52
C LYS A 107 0.80 -9.52 12.00
N VAL A 108 2.06 -9.09 12.00
CA VAL A 108 2.44 -7.73 11.60
C VAL A 108 2.21 -7.56 10.10
N VAL A 109 2.71 -8.47 9.28
CA VAL A 109 2.52 -8.43 7.83
C VAL A 109 1.03 -8.50 7.47
N LYS A 110 0.26 -9.37 8.12
CA LYS A 110 -1.19 -9.50 7.86
C LYS A 110 -1.97 -8.24 8.23
N GLU A 111 -1.67 -7.60 9.36
CA GLU A 111 -2.33 -6.34 9.73
C GLU A 111 -1.93 -5.19 8.79
N ALA A 112 -0.68 -5.11 8.33
CA ALA A 112 -0.27 -4.12 7.33
C ALA A 112 -1.03 -4.29 6.00
N LEU A 113 -1.21 -5.53 5.50
CA LEU A 113 -2.01 -5.80 4.31
C LEU A 113 -3.51 -5.47 4.50
N LYS A 114 -4.03 -5.66 5.71
CA LYS A 114 -5.42 -5.30 6.06
C LYS A 114 -5.58 -3.78 6.16
N ALA A 115 -4.60 -3.07 6.70
CA ALA A 115 -4.57 -1.61 6.73
C ALA A 115 -4.52 -1.03 5.31
N ALA A 116 -3.73 -1.63 4.40
CA ALA A 116 -3.71 -1.30 2.98
C ALA A 116 -5.09 -1.49 2.33
N LYS A 117 -5.76 -2.62 2.58
CA LYS A 117 -7.12 -2.87 2.12
C LYS A 117 -8.08 -1.77 2.57
N SER A 118 -8.06 -1.46 3.87
CA SER A 118 -8.92 -0.43 4.46
C SER A 118 -8.67 0.95 3.86
N PHE A 119 -7.41 1.29 3.58
CA PHE A 119 -7.05 2.54 2.90
C PHE A 119 -7.65 2.62 1.49
N ILE A 120 -7.46 1.56 0.68
CA ILE A 120 -8.02 1.47 -0.68
C ILE A 120 -9.54 1.62 -0.66
N GLU A 121 -10.22 0.93 0.26
CA GLU A 121 -11.69 0.99 0.43
C GLU A 121 -12.19 2.37 0.89
N LYS A 122 -11.37 3.17 1.56
CA LYS A 122 -11.73 4.55 1.94
C LYS A 122 -11.62 5.51 0.78
N ILE A 123 -10.59 5.37 -0.07
CA ILE A 123 -10.40 6.20 -1.27
C ILE A 123 -11.44 5.89 -2.35
N ALA A 124 -11.91 4.66 -2.36
CA ALA A 124 -12.92 4.14 -3.26
C ALA A 124 -14.33 4.75 -3.10
N LYS A 125 -14.62 5.43 -1.98
CA LYS A 125 -15.89 6.07 -1.69
C LYS A 125 -15.93 7.49 -2.24
#